data_AF-A0A3F3PK76-F1
#
_entry.id   AF-A0A3F3PK76-F1
#
_cell.length_a   1.000
_cell.length_b   1.000
_cell.length_c   1.000
_cell.angle_alpha   90.00
_cell.angle_beta   90.00
_cell.angle_gamma   90.00
#
_symmetry.space_group_name_H-M   'P 1'
#
loop_
_entity.id
_entity.type
_entity.pdbx_description
1 polymer ?
#
loop_
_entity_poly.entity_id
_entity_poly.type
_entity_poly.pdbx_seq_one_letter_code
_entity_poly.pdbx_strand_id
1 'polypeptide(L)'
;MYGHTIPLAAPLRRSRRYSQNRIPLLPVSQVHAVPSSTGITSPKDGLADSLPIADNGSLQHIILEEASVEGLADVFGPYLCGAIRRDTVDNGASLKAAVTMDFPFDGLVDCLMSLAIHQNKVEYLAFALFNVHVESEGRVRYVMLNEGAKLIPNPEMTLKGARDDAILRILGVEIYEAIKTSRMRKKELEEGNLVTECVSMIFTDRSDEGAVINLSLGLKGGAQIQNKLYT
;
A
#
# COMPACT_ATOMS: atom_id res chain seq x y z
N MET A 1 66.71 12.15 2.94
CA MET A 1 65.45 12.92 2.83
C MET A 1 64.52 12.12 1.95
N TYR A 2 63.52 11.46 2.53
CA TYR A 2 62.56 10.63 1.80
C TYR A 2 61.39 11.50 1.34
N GLY A 3 61.15 11.52 0.03
CA GLY A 3 59.97 12.16 -0.57
C GLY A 3 58.79 11.21 -0.59
N HIS A 4 57.71 11.56 0.12
CA HIS A 4 56.42 10.91 0.01
C HIS A 4 55.46 11.82 -0.76
N THR A 5 55.06 11.35 -1.94
CA THR A 5 54.04 11.96 -2.79
C THR A 5 52.67 11.43 -2.39
N ILE A 6 51.75 12.30 -1.99
CA ILE A 6 50.35 11.99 -1.68
C ILE A 6 49.55 11.99 -3.00
N PRO A 7 48.73 10.97 -3.31
CA PRO A 7 47.86 11.03 -4.48
C PRO A 7 46.60 11.85 -4.19
N LEU A 8 46.34 12.80 -5.09
CA LEU A 8 45.15 13.66 -5.12
C LEU A 8 43.91 12.82 -5.49
N ALA A 9 42.91 12.75 -4.61
CA ALA A 9 41.67 12.02 -4.84
C ALA A 9 40.81 12.71 -5.93
N ALA A 10 40.28 11.90 -6.85
CA ALA A 10 39.40 12.34 -7.93
C ALA A 10 37.98 12.72 -7.43
N PRO A 11 37.29 13.68 -8.07
CA PRO A 11 35.98 14.14 -7.62
C PRO A 11 34.88 13.11 -7.90
N LEU A 12 34.07 12.81 -6.88
CA LEU A 12 32.88 11.97 -6.94
C LEU A 12 31.83 12.61 -7.87
N ARG A 13 31.39 11.82 -8.87
CA ARG A 13 30.30 12.17 -9.78
C ARG A 13 28.99 12.30 -8.99
N ARG A 14 28.36 13.48 -9.11
CA ARG A 14 27.00 13.77 -8.64
C ARG A 14 26.00 12.76 -9.25
N SER A 15 25.45 11.89 -8.42
CA SER A 15 24.22 11.16 -8.75
C SER A 15 23.03 12.12 -8.68
N ARG A 16 22.15 12.01 -9.68
CA ARG A 16 21.02 12.90 -9.94
C ARG A 16 19.88 12.64 -8.94
N ARG A 17 19.20 13.73 -8.59
CA ARG A 17 17.97 13.79 -7.81
C ARG A 17 16.92 12.82 -8.37
N TYR A 18 16.43 11.90 -7.56
CA TYR A 18 15.13 11.26 -7.80
C TYR A 18 14.04 12.15 -7.22
N SER A 19 13.06 12.44 -8.07
CA SER A 19 11.89 13.25 -7.78
C SER A 19 11.06 12.61 -6.66
N GLN A 20 10.75 13.40 -5.63
CA GLN A 20 9.73 13.08 -4.64
C GLN A 20 8.36 13.11 -5.33
N ASN A 21 7.87 11.95 -5.77
CA ASN A 21 6.44 11.79 -6.05
C ASN A 21 5.74 11.54 -4.72
N ARG A 22 5.30 12.63 -4.07
CA ARG A 22 4.31 12.56 -2.98
C ARG A 22 2.97 12.15 -3.61
N ILE A 23 2.43 11.02 -3.18
CA ILE A 23 1.00 10.71 -3.34
C ILE A 23 0.27 11.50 -2.24
N PRO A 24 -0.82 12.24 -2.54
CA PRO A 24 -1.56 12.95 -1.50
C PRO A 24 -2.34 11.95 -0.64
N LEU A 25 -2.16 12.02 0.67
CA LEU A 25 -3.09 11.45 1.64
C LEU A 25 -4.38 12.30 1.62
N LEU A 26 -5.52 11.68 1.31
CA LEU A 26 -6.82 12.34 1.47
C LEU A 26 -7.13 12.53 2.96
N PRO A 27 -7.54 13.73 3.40
CA PRO A 27 -8.03 13.93 4.76
C PRO A 27 -9.46 13.39 4.90
N VAL A 28 -9.68 12.55 5.91
CA VAL A 28 -11.00 12.09 6.33
C VAL A 28 -11.71 13.24 7.03
N SER A 29 -12.70 13.86 6.38
CA SER A 29 -13.94 14.42 6.96
C SER A 29 -14.65 15.33 5.97
N GLN A 30 -15.87 14.98 5.55
CA GLN A 30 -17.07 15.82 5.74
C GLN A 30 -18.33 15.14 5.19
N VAL A 31 -19.26 14.89 6.10
CA VAL A 31 -20.63 14.40 5.91
C VAL A 31 -21.48 15.55 5.36
N HIS A 32 -22.20 15.38 4.25
CA HIS A 32 -23.44 16.12 3.99
C HIS A 32 -24.38 15.44 2.97
N ALA A 33 -25.52 14.99 3.51
CA ALA A 33 -26.90 15.06 3.02
C ALA A 33 -27.26 14.79 1.53
N VAL A 34 -28.10 13.76 1.38
CA VAL A 34 -28.98 13.40 0.26
C VAL A 34 -29.96 14.54 -0.10
N PRO A 35 -30.43 14.58 -1.35
CA PRO A 35 -31.89 14.58 -1.54
C PRO A 35 -32.38 13.53 -2.55
N SER A 36 -33.53 12.97 -2.18
CA SER A 36 -34.31 11.94 -2.84
C SER A 36 -34.97 12.41 -4.14
N SER A 37 -35.18 11.50 -5.10
CA SER A 37 -36.27 11.62 -6.07
C SER A 37 -36.86 10.26 -6.46
N THR A 38 -38.18 10.21 -6.38
CA THR A 38 -39.13 9.13 -6.63
C THR A 38 -39.52 8.95 -8.11
N GLY A 39 -39.95 7.74 -8.52
CA GLY A 39 -40.84 7.49 -9.69
C GLY A 39 -40.36 6.36 -10.63
N ILE A 40 -40.70 5.07 -10.42
CA ILE A 40 -41.78 4.24 -11.01
C ILE A 40 -42.01 4.31 -12.55
N THR A 41 -41.67 3.24 -13.30
CA THR A 41 -42.55 2.35 -14.13
C THR A 41 -41.77 1.63 -15.27
N SER A 42 -42.06 0.33 -15.48
CA SER A 42 -41.62 -0.56 -16.59
C SER A 42 -42.82 -0.88 -17.51
N PRO A 43 -42.76 -1.81 -18.50
CA PRO A 43 -41.89 -1.98 -19.69
C PRO A 43 -42.70 -2.19 -21.01
N LYS A 44 -42.06 -2.21 -22.20
CA LYS A 44 -42.15 -3.28 -23.26
C LYS A 44 -41.67 -2.89 -24.67
N ASP A 45 -40.77 -3.74 -25.18
CA ASP A 45 -40.60 -4.35 -26.51
C ASP A 45 -40.56 -3.53 -27.82
N GLY A 46 -39.41 -3.64 -28.51
CA GLY A 46 -39.22 -3.31 -29.93
C GLY A 46 -37.81 -3.68 -30.43
N LEU A 47 -37.74 -4.69 -31.30
CA LEU A 47 -36.56 -5.30 -31.93
C LEU A 47 -36.06 -4.49 -33.14
N ALA A 48 -34.78 -4.12 -33.19
CA ALA A 48 -33.87 -4.22 -34.35
C ALA A 48 -32.61 -3.33 -34.23
N ASP A 49 -31.45 -3.94 -34.49
CA ASP A 49 -30.20 -3.40 -35.03
C ASP A 49 -29.75 -1.98 -34.65
N SER A 50 -28.77 -1.91 -33.76
CA SER A 50 -27.58 -1.08 -33.96
C SER A 50 -26.51 -1.47 -32.95
N LEU A 51 -25.36 -1.93 -33.44
CA LEU A 51 -24.13 -2.04 -32.65
C LEU A 51 -23.79 -0.64 -32.10
N PRO A 52 -23.71 -0.43 -30.77
CA PRO A 52 -23.05 0.75 -30.25
C PRO A 52 -21.55 0.48 -30.32
N ILE A 53 -20.98 0.95 -31.43
CA ILE A 53 -19.83 1.85 -31.49
C ILE A 53 -19.01 1.84 -30.20
N ALA A 54 -17.76 1.39 -30.35
CA ALA A 54 -16.69 1.43 -29.35
C ALA A 54 -16.84 2.64 -28.42
N ASP A 55 -17.26 2.38 -27.19
CA ASP A 55 -17.18 3.37 -26.14
C ASP A 55 -15.70 3.62 -25.91
N ASN A 56 -15.28 4.84 -26.23
CA ASN A 56 -13.98 5.38 -25.90
C ASN A 56 -13.97 5.49 -24.37
N GLY A 57 -13.76 4.35 -23.71
CA GLY A 57 -13.87 4.22 -22.27
C GLY A 57 -12.98 5.26 -21.62
N SER A 58 -13.61 6.25 -20.97
CA SER A 58 -12.93 7.10 -20.01
C SER A 58 -12.25 6.14 -19.04
N LEU A 59 -10.91 6.12 -19.03
CA LEU A 59 -10.15 5.32 -18.08
C LEU A 59 -10.46 5.88 -16.68
N GLN A 60 -11.43 5.29 -15.99
CA GLN A 60 -11.87 5.75 -14.68
C GLN A 60 -10.87 5.27 -13.62
N HIS A 61 -10.48 6.20 -12.76
CA HIS A 61 -9.81 5.92 -11.49
C HIS A 61 -10.83 5.23 -10.57
N ILE A 62 -10.53 4.02 -10.11
CA ILE A 62 -11.42 3.25 -9.23
C ILE A 62 -10.79 3.16 -7.85
N ILE A 63 -11.49 3.66 -6.82
CA ILE A 63 -11.11 3.53 -5.42
C ILE A 63 -12.19 2.72 -4.70
N LEU A 64 -11.77 1.74 -3.91
CA LEU A 64 -12.62 0.83 -3.16
C LEU A 64 -12.17 0.85 -1.71
N GLU A 65 -13.11 1.07 -0.81
CA GLU A 65 -12.87 1.17 0.64
C GLU A 65 -13.78 0.17 1.36
N GLU A 66 -13.49 -0.08 2.63
CA GLU A 66 -14.35 -0.88 3.52
C GLU A 66 -14.52 -2.34 3.06
N ALA A 67 -13.39 -3.05 2.94
CA ALA A 67 -13.38 -4.46 2.54
C ALA A 67 -14.15 -5.37 3.53
N SER A 68 -14.66 -6.49 3.01
CA SER A 68 -15.25 -7.59 3.76
C SER A 68 -14.25 -8.19 4.75
N VAL A 69 -14.73 -8.51 5.97
CA VAL A 69 -13.91 -9.18 7.00
C VAL A 69 -13.70 -10.65 6.63
N GLU A 70 -14.71 -11.29 6.03
CA GLU A 70 -14.65 -12.65 5.52
C GLU A 70 -13.62 -12.75 4.39
N GLY A 71 -13.64 -11.78 3.46
CA GLY A 71 -12.73 -11.72 2.32
C GLY A 71 -11.25 -11.61 2.72
N LEU A 72 -10.92 -11.05 3.90
CA LEU A 72 -9.54 -11.03 4.40
C LEU A 72 -8.96 -12.44 4.54
N ALA A 73 -9.75 -13.39 5.03
CA ALA A 73 -9.28 -14.76 5.29
C ALA A 73 -8.96 -15.53 4.00
N ASP A 74 -9.53 -15.12 2.87
CA ASP A 74 -9.27 -15.70 1.54
C ASP A 74 -7.98 -15.17 0.88
N VAL A 75 -7.41 -14.09 1.44
CA VAL A 75 -6.25 -13.38 0.88
C VAL A 75 -5.06 -13.42 1.82
N PHE A 76 -5.28 -13.25 3.12
CA PHE A 76 -4.24 -13.08 4.13
C PHE A 76 -4.21 -14.23 5.15
N GLY A 77 -3.01 -14.48 5.68
CA GLY A 77 -2.84 -15.41 6.79
C GLY A 77 -3.45 -14.89 8.11
N PRO A 78 -3.70 -15.76 9.09
CA PRO A 78 -4.41 -15.41 10.34
C PRO A 78 -3.79 -14.23 11.10
N TYR A 79 -2.45 -14.11 11.08
CA TYR A 79 -1.77 -12.99 11.73
C TYR A 79 -2.18 -11.65 11.13
N LEU A 80 -2.16 -11.53 9.79
CA LEU A 80 -2.51 -10.29 9.11
C LEU A 80 -4.00 -9.98 9.21
N CYS A 81 -4.87 -11.00 9.15
CA CYS A 81 -6.31 -10.82 9.39
C CYS A 81 -6.61 -10.21 10.77
N GLY A 82 -5.76 -10.51 11.78
CA GLY A 82 -5.84 -9.92 13.11
C GLY A 82 -5.00 -8.63 13.28
N ALA A 83 -4.17 -8.27 12.30
CA ALA A 83 -3.35 -7.06 12.33
C ALA A 83 -4.01 -5.89 11.61
N ILE A 84 -4.76 -6.18 10.54
CA ILE A 84 -5.55 -5.19 9.80
C ILE A 84 -6.66 -4.67 10.71
N ARG A 85 -6.75 -3.34 10.81
CA ARG A 85 -7.77 -2.64 11.61
C ARG A 85 -9.15 -2.92 11.03
N ARG A 86 -10.15 -2.94 11.92
CA ARG A 86 -11.55 -3.00 11.52
C ARG A 86 -12.27 -1.78 12.02
N ASP A 87 -12.99 -1.13 11.12
CA ASP A 87 -13.71 0.09 11.38
C ASP A 87 -15.21 -0.22 11.39
N THR A 88 -15.92 0.41 12.31
CA THR A 88 -17.37 0.31 12.37
C THR A 88 -17.97 1.33 11.42
N VAL A 89 -18.79 0.85 10.50
CA VAL A 89 -19.46 1.66 9.47
C VAL A 89 -20.97 1.58 9.67
N ASP A 90 -21.72 2.36 8.89
CA ASP A 90 -23.19 2.45 8.97
C ASP A 90 -23.71 2.71 10.41
N ASN A 91 -23.14 3.71 11.09
CA ASN A 91 -23.50 4.09 12.46
C ASN A 91 -23.38 2.98 13.52
N GLY A 92 -22.56 1.93 13.30
CA GLY A 92 -22.46 0.83 14.25
C GLY A 92 -22.85 -0.52 13.69
N ALA A 93 -23.53 -0.57 12.54
CA ALA A 93 -24.26 -1.74 12.11
C ALA A 93 -23.38 -2.82 11.47
N SER A 94 -22.27 -2.42 10.84
CA SER A 94 -21.39 -3.37 10.17
C SER A 94 -19.92 -3.09 10.49
N LEU A 95 -19.11 -4.15 10.46
CA LEU A 95 -17.67 -4.11 10.72
C LEU A 95 -16.96 -4.38 9.40
N LYS A 96 -16.11 -3.46 8.98
CA LYS A 96 -15.37 -3.57 7.72
C LYS A 96 -13.87 -3.52 7.97
N ALA A 97 -13.11 -4.24 7.16
CA ALA A 97 -11.67 -4.19 7.20
C ALA A 97 -11.18 -2.88 6.59
N ALA A 98 -10.24 -2.22 7.27
CA ALA A 98 -9.61 -0.99 6.82
C ALA A 98 -8.56 -1.28 5.73
N VAL A 99 -9.06 -1.76 4.60
CA VAL A 99 -8.32 -2.04 3.37
C VAL A 99 -8.90 -1.18 2.25
N THR A 100 -8.02 -0.47 1.56
CA THR A 100 -8.36 0.34 0.40
C THR A 100 -7.64 -0.21 -0.82
N MET A 101 -8.34 -0.34 -1.94
CA MET A 101 -7.74 -0.64 -3.24
C MET A 101 -8.00 0.50 -4.20
N ASP A 102 -6.96 0.91 -4.89
CA ASP A 102 -6.96 1.97 -5.89
C ASP A 102 -6.39 1.43 -7.20
N PHE A 103 -7.13 1.59 -8.30
CA PHE A 103 -6.70 1.32 -9.67
C PHE A 103 -6.53 2.65 -10.41
N PRO A 104 -5.30 3.22 -10.42
CA PRO A 104 -5.03 4.46 -11.11
C PRO A 104 -5.02 4.27 -12.63
N PHE A 105 -5.32 5.34 -13.36
CA PHE A 105 -5.36 5.32 -14.83
C PHE A 105 -3.99 5.54 -15.50
N ASP A 106 -3.00 6.06 -14.76
CA ASP A 106 -1.66 6.34 -15.25
C ASP A 106 -0.55 5.98 -14.25
N GLY A 107 0.71 6.14 -14.66
CA GLY A 107 1.88 5.85 -13.83
C GLY A 107 2.38 4.41 -13.93
N LEU A 108 3.25 4.01 -12.99
CA LEU A 108 3.89 2.68 -12.92
C LEU A 108 3.18 1.69 -11.99
N VAL A 109 2.20 2.16 -11.23
CA VAL A 109 1.41 1.36 -10.31
C VAL A 109 0.11 1.01 -11.03
N ASP A 110 -0.22 -0.28 -11.13
CA ASP A 110 -1.46 -0.73 -11.78
C ASP A 110 -2.61 -0.88 -10.77
N CYS A 111 -2.25 -1.21 -9.53
CA CYS A 111 -3.16 -1.35 -8.42
C CYS A 111 -2.37 -1.05 -7.14
N LEU A 112 -2.85 -0.11 -6.35
CA LEU A 112 -2.35 0.22 -5.02
C LEU A 112 -3.32 -0.36 -4.00
N MET A 113 -2.83 -1.23 -3.12
CA MET A 113 -3.58 -1.71 -1.96
C MET A 113 -2.97 -1.12 -0.68
N SER A 114 -3.80 -0.54 0.17
CA SER A 114 -3.40 0.04 1.45
C SER A 114 -4.07 -0.71 2.60
N LEU A 115 -3.29 -1.13 3.59
CA LEU A 115 -3.75 -1.84 4.78
C LEU A 115 -3.52 -0.95 6.00
N ALA A 116 -4.58 -0.54 6.70
CA ALA A 116 -4.42 0.11 7.99
C ALA A 116 -4.19 -0.95 9.07
N ILE A 117 -3.11 -0.81 9.83
CA ILE A 117 -2.63 -1.79 10.80
C ILE A 117 -2.80 -1.25 12.21
N HIS A 118 -3.24 -2.10 13.14
CA HIS A 118 -3.22 -1.81 14.57
C HIS A 118 -1.84 -1.43 15.11
N GLN A 119 -1.83 -0.48 16.05
CA GLN A 119 -0.64 0.07 16.70
C GLN A 119 0.25 -0.99 17.37
N ASN A 120 -0.34 -2.06 17.91
CA ASN A 120 0.39 -3.15 18.58
C ASN A 120 1.03 -4.18 17.63
N LYS A 121 0.95 -3.94 16.32
CA LYS A 121 1.55 -4.79 15.29
C LYS A 121 2.68 -4.10 14.52
N VAL A 122 2.86 -2.80 14.76
CA VAL A 122 3.79 -1.94 14.00
C VAL A 122 5.21 -2.47 14.12
N GLU A 123 5.69 -2.72 15.34
CA GLU A 123 7.07 -3.16 15.59
C GLU A 123 7.36 -4.51 14.93
N TYR A 124 6.44 -5.47 15.09
CA TYR A 124 6.61 -6.78 14.48
C TYR A 124 6.61 -6.72 12.96
N LEU A 125 5.68 -5.99 12.34
CA LEU A 125 5.59 -5.92 10.88
C LEU A 125 6.77 -5.16 10.26
N ALA A 126 7.24 -4.09 10.91
CA ALA A 126 8.46 -3.40 10.51
C ALA A 126 9.68 -4.35 10.50
N PHE A 127 9.83 -5.15 11.55
CA PHE A 127 10.89 -6.15 11.61
C PHE A 127 10.69 -7.27 10.59
N ALA A 128 9.49 -7.84 10.53
CA ALA A 128 9.23 -9.05 9.74
C ALA A 128 9.27 -8.81 8.22
N LEU A 129 8.89 -7.61 7.76
CA LEU A 129 8.90 -7.23 6.35
C LEU A 129 10.22 -6.55 5.91
N PHE A 130 10.80 -5.70 6.75
CA PHE A 130 11.93 -4.83 6.38
C PHE A 130 13.21 -5.07 7.20
N ASN A 131 13.18 -5.98 8.17
CA ASN A 131 14.28 -6.20 9.13
C ASN A 131 14.66 -4.92 9.89
N VAL A 132 13.68 -4.06 10.19
CA VAL A 132 13.85 -2.80 10.90
C VAL A 132 13.36 -2.95 12.33
N HIS A 133 14.22 -2.63 13.30
CA HIS A 133 13.88 -2.66 14.72
C HIS A 133 13.21 -1.35 15.10
N VAL A 134 11.90 -1.41 15.35
CA VAL A 134 11.12 -0.29 15.90
C VAL A 134 10.82 -0.62 17.35
N GLU A 135 10.98 0.36 18.22
CA GLU A 135 10.60 0.25 19.63
C GLU A 135 9.71 1.42 20.02
N SER A 136 8.86 1.16 21.01
CA SER A 136 7.98 2.16 21.64
C SER A 136 8.43 2.36 23.09
N GLU A 137 8.76 3.59 23.47
CA GLU A 137 9.02 4.00 24.85
C GLU A 137 8.00 5.06 25.26
N GLY A 138 7.06 4.67 26.13
CA GLY A 138 5.91 5.50 26.47
C GLY A 138 5.07 5.80 25.23
N ARG A 139 4.95 7.08 24.88
CA ARG A 139 4.13 7.55 23.74
C ARG A 139 4.93 7.72 22.43
N VAL A 140 6.23 7.45 22.46
CA VAL A 140 7.13 7.74 21.34
C VAL A 140 7.67 6.45 20.73
N ARG A 141 7.68 6.38 19.39
CA ARG A 141 8.34 5.37 18.59
C ARG A 141 9.65 5.87 18.05
N TYR A 142 10.60 4.97 17.95
CA TYR A 142 11.87 5.21 17.28
C TYR A 142 12.38 3.96 16.60
N VAL A 143 13.24 4.16 15.63
CA VAL A 143 13.97 3.09 14.94
C VAL A 143 15.36 2.98 15.52
N MET A 144 15.70 1.76 15.90
CA MET A 144 17.00 1.41 16.42
C MET A 144 17.96 1.18 15.24
N LEU A 145 18.98 2.02 15.18
CA LEU A 145 20.13 1.80 14.33
C LEU A 145 21.14 0.89 15.03
N ASN A 146 22.05 0.35 14.23
CA ASN A 146 23.22 -0.34 14.76
C ASN A 146 23.96 0.58 15.74
N GLU A 147 24.50 -0.01 16.82
CA GLU A 147 25.25 0.70 17.87
C GLU A 147 24.39 1.61 18.77
N GLY A 148 23.06 1.49 18.72
CA GLY A 148 22.13 2.07 19.70
C GLY A 148 21.67 3.50 19.38
N ALA A 149 22.08 4.08 18.25
CA ALA A 149 21.52 5.34 17.78
C ALA A 149 20.02 5.16 17.45
N LYS A 150 19.23 6.21 17.72
CA LYS A 150 17.77 6.23 17.52
C LYS A 150 17.39 7.22 16.42
N LEU A 151 16.54 6.81 15.48
CA LEU A 151 15.85 7.71 14.56
C LEU A 151 14.40 7.87 15.01
N ILE A 152 13.94 9.12 15.14
CA ILE A 152 12.57 9.44 15.52
C ILE A 152 11.83 9.92 14.25
N PRO A 153 10.69 9.31 13.87
CA PRO A 153 9.86 9.81 12.78
C PRO A 153 9.45 11.29 12.99
N ASN A 154 9.37 12.09 11.92
CA ASN A 154 8.90 13.47 12.02
C ASN A 154 8.37 14.01 10.67
N PRO A 155 7.05 14.13 10.46
CA PRO A 155 5.97 13.58 11.32
C PRO A 155 5.83 12.06 11.17
N GLU A 156 6.30 11.51 10.06
CA GLU A 156 6.18 10.10 9.69
C GLU A 156 7.50 9.58 9.15
N MET A 157 7.61 8.25 9.06
CA MET A 157 8.70 7.57 8.39
C MET A 157 8.16 6.47 7.49
N THR A 158 8.79 6.29 6.35
CA THR A 158 8.44 5.24 5.38
C THR A 158 9.56 4.20 5.30
N LEU A 159 9.21 2.94 5.53
CA LEU A 159 10.07 1.79 5.26
C LEU A 159 9.80 1.26 3.85
N LYS A 160 10.86 0.93 3.14
CA LYS A 160 10.86 0.35 1.79
C LYS A 160 11.98 -0.68 1.66
N GLY A 161 11.95 -1.48 0.60
CA GLY A 161 12.97 -2.49 0.35
C GLY A 161 12.67 -3.81 1.05
N ALA A 162 11.43 -4.30 0.90
CA ALA A 162 11.07 -5.63 1.38
C ALA A 162 11.74 -6.71 0.51
N ARG A 163 12.06 -7.85 1.13
CA ARG A 163 12.61 -9.02 0.43
C ARG A 163 11.50 -9.99 0.03
N ASP A 164 11.68 -10.69 -1.09
CA ASP A 164 10.71 -11.66 -1.60
C ASP A 164 10.35 -12.73 -0.55
N ASP A 165 11.34 -13.22 0.21
CA ASP A 165 11.12 -14.21 1.27
C ASP A 165 10.30 -13.65 2.45
N ALA A 166 10.49 -12.38 2.79
CA ALA A 166 9.69 -11.69 3.81
C ALA A 166 8.25 -11.48 3.34
N ILE A 167 8.05 -11.06 2.09
CA ILE A 167 6.72 -10.88 1.48
C ILE A 167 5.97 -12.20 1.47
N LEU A 168 6.59 -13.27 0.95
CA LEU A 168 5.99 -14.61 0.90
C LEU A 168 5.55 -15.09 2.29
N ARG A 169 6.41 -14.90 3.30
CA ARG A 169 6.15 -15.37 4.66
C ARG A 169 5.04 -14.58 5.36
N ILE A 170 5.00 -13.26 5.16
CA ILE A 170 4.13 -12.37 5.93
C ILE A 170 2.82 -12.08 5.19
N LEU A 171 2.90 -11.70 3.91
CA LEU A 171 1.75 -11.31 3.09
C LEU A 171 1.14 -12.50 2.34
N GLY A 172 1.88 -13.60 2.21
CA GLY A 172 1.41 -14.83 1.57
C GLY A 172 1.71 -14.91 0.09
N VAL A 173 1.47 -16.09 -0.47
CA VAL A 173 1.81 -16.44 -1.87
C VAL A 173 1.01 -15.63 -2.89
N GLU A 174 -0.26 -15.37 -2.62
CA GLU A 174 -1.14 -14.68 -3.56
C GLU A 174 -0.73 -13.22 -3.75
N ILE A 175 -0.48 -12.51 -2.64
CA ILE A 175 0.04 -11.13 -2.67
C ILE A 175 1.40 -11.09 -3.36
N TYR A 176 2.29 -12.03 -3.03
CA TYR A 176 3.61 -12.10 -3.65
C TYR A 176 3.54 -12.25 -5.18
N GLU A 177 2.72 -13.17 -5.69
CA GLU A 177 2.56 -13.35 -7.14
C GLU A 177 1.91 -12.11 -7.80
N ALA A 178 0.96 -11.46 -7.12
CA ALA A 178 0.39 -10.20 -7.59
C ALA A 178 1.46 -9.09 -7.68
N ILE A 179 2.34 -8.94 -6.68
CA ILE A 179 3.46 -7.99 -6.70
C ILE A 179 4.44 -8.30 -7.84
N LYS A 180 4.82 -9.57 -8.00
CA LYS A 180 5.79 -10.02 -9.01
C LYS A 180 5.36 -9.69 -10.44
N THR A 181 4.05 -9.64 -10.69
CA THR A 181 3.50 -9.27 -12.01
C THR A 181 3.40 -7.76 -12.25
N SER A 182 3.56 -6.92 -11.21
CA SER A 182 3.50 -5.46 -11.31
C SER A 182 4.59 -4.89 -12.21
N ARG A 183 4.28 -3.79 -12.91
CA ARG A 183 5.27 -3.07 -13.73
C ARG A 183 6.44 -2.54 -12.91
N MET A 184 6.17 -2.08 -11.69
CA MET A 184 7.20 -1.62 -10.75
C MET A 184 8.19 -2.73 -10.40
N ARG A 185 7.73 -3.92 -9.99
CA ARG A 185 8.63 -5.03 -9.63
C ARG A 185 9.45 -5.52 -10.82
N LYS A 186 8.85 -5.60 -12.01
CA LYS A 186 9.57 -5.98 -13.24
C LYS A 186 10.72 -5.01 -13.54
N LYS A 187 10.44 -3.70 -13.45
CA LYS A 187 11.46 -2.66 -13.63
C LYS A 187 12.58 -2.76 -12.60
N GLU A 188 12.25 -2.99 -11.32
CA GLU A 188 13.27 -3.18 -10.27
C GLU A 188 14.20 -4.36 -10.56
N LEU A 189 13.65 -5.47 -11.04
CA LEU A 189 14.45 -6.64 -11.42
C LEU A 189 15.33 -6.36 -12.64
N GLU A 190 14.84 -5.62 -13.63
CA GLU A 190 15.63 -5.14 -14.77
C GLU A 190 16.79 -4.23 -14.33
N GLU A 191 16.58 -3.43 -13.28
CA GLU A 191 17.59 -2.57 -12.66
C GLU A 191 18.54 -3.32 -11.71
N GLY A 192 18.31 -4.62 -11.47
CA GLY A 192 19.14 -5.46 -10.60
C GLY A 192 18.83 -5.32 -9.10
N ASN A 193 17.69 -4.73 -8.73
CA ASN A 193 17.27 -4.55 -7.34
C ASN A 193 16.71 -5.85 -6.75
N LEU A 194 17.44 -6.39 -5.77
CA LEU A 194 17.04 -7.63 -5.07
C LEU A 194 15.90 -7.43 -4.09
N VAL A 195 15.74 -6.22 -3.56
CA VAL A 195 14.63 -5.80 -2.70
C VAL A 195 13.62 -4.97 -3.50
N THR A 196 12.38 -4.89 -3.02
CA THR A 196 11.30 -4.18 -3.71
C THR A 196 10.72 -3.03 -2.89
N GLU A 197 10.41 -1.94 -3.58
CA GLU A 197 9.59 -0.84 -3.08
C GLU A 197 8.09 -1.06 -3.33
N CYS A 198 7.69 -2.14 -4.02
CA CYS A 198 6.29 -2.53 -4.15
C CYS A 198 5.62 -2.86 -2.81
N VAL A 199 6.39 -3.01 -1.73
CA VAL A 199 5.87 -3.05 -0.37
C VAL A 199 6.53 -1.92 0.40
N SER A 200 5.71 -1.08 1.01
CA SER A 200 6.16 -0.03 1.91
C SER A 200 5.28 0.05 3.14
N MET A 201 5.82 0.63 4.21
CA MET A 201 5.11 0.80 5.46
C MET A 201 5.35 2.22 5.98
N ILE A 202 4.28 2.91 6.36
CA ILE A 202 4.32 4.27 6.89
C ILE A 202 3.81 4.24 8.33
N PHE A 203 4.55 4.87 9.24
CA PHE A 203 4.15 5.04 10.63
C PHE A 203 4.69 6.36 11.21
N THR A 204 4.08 6.83 12.29
CA THR A 204 4.43 8.07 12.98
C THR A 204 5.26 7.81 14.23
N ASP A 205 5.75 8.88 14.86
CA ASP A 205 6.43 8.81 16.15
C ASP A 205 5.46 8.46 17.30
N ARG A 206 4.16 8.45 17.08
CA ARG A 206 3.16 8.21 18.12
C ARG A 206 2.87 6.73 18.32
N SER A 207 3.16 6.20 19.50
CA SER A 207 2.97 4.77 19.81
C SER A 207 1.50 4.33 19.90
N ASP A 208 0.56 5.28 20.02
CA ASP A 208 -0.88 5.03 20.03
C ASP A 208 -1.50 4.97 18.62
N GLU A 209 -0.77 5.36 17.58
CA GLU A 209 -1.24 5.35 16.19
C GLU A 209 -0.88 4.07 15.45
N GLY A 210 -1.67 3.66 14.46
CA GLY A 210 -1.36 2.50 13.63
C GLY A 210 -0.18 2.69 12.67
N ALA A 211 -0.12 1.83 11.67
CA ALA A 211 0.68 2.02 10.48
C ALA A 211 -0.17 1.79 9.23
N VAL A 212 0.33 2.21 8.07
CA VAL A 212 -0.25 1.86 6.77
C VAL A 212 0.76 1.06 5.98
N ILE A 213 0.40 -0.14 5.53
CA ILE A 213 1.20 -0.92 4.59
C ILE A 213 0.63 -0.73 3.19
N ASN A 214 1.46 -0.27 2.26
CA ASN A 214 1.08 -0.07 0.87
C ASN A 214 1.72 -1.13 -0.02
N LEU A 215 0.93 -1.68 -0.93
CA LEU A 215 1.30 -2.74 -1.86
C LEU A 215 1.04 -2.28 -3.30
N SER A 216 2.06 -2.36 -4.15
CA SER A 216 1.94 -2.18 -5.61
C SER A 216 1.75 -3.53 -6.27
N LEU A 217 0.55 -3.78 -6.78
CA LEU A 217 0.14 -5.04 -7.39
C LEU A 217 0.03 -4.89 -8.91
N GLY A 218 0.20 -5.99 -9.65
CA GLY A 218 -0.15 -6.04 -11.07
C GLY A 218 -1.67 -6.06 -11.25
N LEU A 219 -2.17 -5.44 -12.34
CA LEU A 219 -3.60 -5.25 -12.58
C LEU A 219 -4.45 -6.52 -12.40
N LYS A 220 -4.03 -7.63 -13.02
CA LYS A 220 -4.74 -8.90 -12.96
C LYS A 220 -4.81 -9.47 -11.54
N GLY A 221 -3.68 -9.45 -10.83
CA GLY A 221 -3.63 -9.92 -9.44
C GLY A 221 -4.44 -9.03 -8.51
N GLY A 222 -4.35 -7.71 -8.68
CA GLY A 222 -5.18 -6.73 -7.98
C GLY A 222 -6.68 -6.98 -8.15
N ALA A 223 -7.15 -7.17 -9.38
CA ALA A 223 -8.56 -7.46 -9.66
C ALA A 223 -9.04 -8.81 -9.06
N GLN A 224 -8.17 -9.83 -9.04
CA GLN A 224 -8.50 -11.11 -8.40
C GLN A 224 -8.66 -10.96 -6.89
N ILE A 225 -7.77 -10.21 -6.25
CA ILE A 225 -7.83 -9.94 -4.81
C ILE A 225 -9.04 -9.05 -4.48
N GLN A 226 -9.31 -8.04 -5.30
CA GLN A 226 -10.50 -7.19 -5.19
C GLN A 226 -11.78 -8.02 -5.12
N ASN A 227 -11.95 -9.00 -6.02
CA ASN A 227 -13.14 -9.86 -6.06
C ASN A 227 -13.33 -10.71 -4.81
N LYS A 228 -12.28 -10.92 -4.01
CA LYS A 228 -12.38 -11.58 -2.69
C LYS A 228 -12.71 -10.58 -1.59
N LEU A 229 -12.04 -9.43 -1.61
CA LEU A 229 -12.14 -8.40 -0.57
C LEU A 229 -13.45 -7.61 -0.60
N TYR A 230 -14.07 -7.43 -1.76
CA TYR A 230 -15.27 -6.59 -1.91
C TYR A 230 -16.46 -7.45 -2.38
N THR A 231 -16.83 -8.41 -1.53
CA THR A 231 -17.98 -9.31 -1.70
C THR A 231 -19.17 -8.91 -0.83
#